data_AF-A0AA86W064-F1
#
_entry.id   AF-A0AA86W064-F1
#
_cell.length_a   1.000
_cell.length_b   1.000
_cell.length_c   1.000
_cell.angle_alpha   90.00
_cell.angle_beta   90.00
_cell.angle_gamma   90.00
#
_symmetry.space_group_name_H-M   'P 1'
#
loop_
_entity.id
_entity.type
_entity.pdbx_description
1 polymer ?
#
loop_
_entity_poly.entity_id
_entity_poly.type
_entity_poly.pdbx_seq_one_letter_code
_entity_poly.pdbx_strand_id
1 'polypeptide(L)'
;MYSRAMISMIFLGYLGEMELVGGSLSIGFANITGYSVISGLAMGMEPICGQTYGAKQWKLLGLTLQRTMLLLLSTSIPISFMWLYMKRILLWPGQDHKIALVAQTFIIFSIPNLFLLSLLHPLRIYLRTQSITLPLAYCTKEAMKMIYI
;
A
#
# COMPACT_ATOMS: atom_id res chain seq x y z
N MET A 1 -9.92 2.35 8.09
CA MET A 1 -9.36 2.28 6.72
C MET A 1 -10.41 1.96 5.66
N TYR A 2 -11.45 1.16 5.95
CA TYR A 2 -12.50 0.83 4.97
C TYR A 2 -13.57 1.93 4.75
N SER A 3 -13.85 2.76 5.76
CA SER A 3 -14.90 3.79 5.68
C SER A 3 -14.64 4.84 4.60
N ARG A 4 -13.39 5.29 4.44
CA ARG A 4 -13.01 6.30 3.44
C ARG A 4 -13.12 5.80 2.00
N ALA A 5 -12.80 4.53 1.77
CA ALA A 5 -12.98 3.88 0.47
C ALA A 5 -14.48 3.66 0.16
N MET A 6 -15.28 3.31 1.18
CA MET A 6 -16.71 3.08 1.04
C MET A 6 -17.47 4.37 0.69
N ILE A 7 -17.14 5.48 1.36
CA ILE A 7 -17.76 6.80 1.09
C ILE A 7 -17.39 7.30 -0.31
N SER A 8 -16.13 7.15 -0.74
CA SER A 8 -15.74 7.47 -2.12
C SER A 8 -16.45 6.59 -3.14
N MET A 9 -16.60 5.28 -2.90
CA MET A 9 -17.30 4.37 -3.81
C MET A 9 -18.80 4.65 -3.93
N ILE A 10 -19.47 5.08 -2.85
CA ILE A 10 -20.89 5.45 -2.87
C ILE A 10 -21.10 6.75 -3.66
N PHE A 11 -20.22 7.76 -3.48
CA PHE A 11 -20.26 8.98 -4.28
C PHE A 11 -19.92 8.69 -5.76
N LEU A 12 -18.96 7.81 -6.04
CA LEU A 12 -18.62 7.38 -7.41
C LEU A 12 -19.76 6.60 -8.09
N GLY A 13 -20.48 5.79 -7.32
CA GLY A 13 -21.68 5.08 -7.80
C GLY A 13 -22.81 6.03 -8.20
N TYR A 14 -22.84 7.25 -7.65
CA TYR A 14 -23.76 8.31 -8.06
C TYR A 14 -23.27 9.11 -9.28
N LEU A 15 -21.97 9.09 -9.59
CA LEU A 15 -21.36 9.78 -10.74
C LEU A 15 -21.44 8.96 -12.06
N GLY A 16 -21.66 7.64 -11.99
CA GLY A 16 -21.96 6.79 -13.15
C GLY A 16 -21.18 5.46 -13.17
N GLU A 17 -21.76 4.43 -13.81
CA GLU A 17 -21.23 3.06 -13.88
C GLU A 17 -19.77 3.00 -14.36
N MET A 18 -19.38 3.87 -15.30
CA MET A 18 -18.02 3.96 -15.83
C MET A 18 -16.96 4.31 -14.77
N GLU A 19 -17.29 5.18 -13.82
CA GLU A 19 -16.33 5.58 -12.77
C GLU A 19 -16.13 4.46 -11.75
N LEU A 20 -17.20 3.74 -11.40
CA LEU A 20 -17.15 2.59 -10.51
C LEU A 20 -16.30 1.46 -11.11
N VAL A 21 -16.50 1.15 -12.40
CA VAL A 21 -15.72 0.15 -13.12
C VAL A 21 -14.24 0.57 -13.22
N GLY A 22 -13.97 1.83 -13.58
CA GLY A 22 -12.59 2.34 -13.65
C GLY A 22 -11.87 2.32 -12.29
N GLY A 23 -12.55 2.75 -11.23
CA GLY A 23 -12.01 2.77 -9.87
C GLY A 23 -11.73 1.36 -9.32
N SER A 24 -12.68 0.43 -9.46
CA SER A 24 -12.50 -0.95 -9.01
C SER A 24 -11.39 -1.67 -9.76
N LEU A 25 -11.27 -1.45 -11.07
CA LEU A 25 -10.19 -2.01 -11.88
C LEU A 25 -8.83 -1.45 -11.45
N SER A 26 -8.73 -0.15 -11.20
CA SER A 26 -7.50 0.48 -10.68
C SER A 26 -7.11 -0.07 -9.30
N ILE A 27 -8.08 -0.23 -8.40
CA ILE A 27 -7.82 -0.79 -7.06
C ILE A 27 -7.34 -2.23 -7.17
N GLY A 28 -7.99 -3.06 -8.00
CA GLY A 28 -7.58 -4.44 -8.25
C GLY A 28 -6.17 -4.52 -8.83
N PHE A 29 -5.86 -3.69 -9.83
CA PHE A 29 -4.54 -3.64 -10.45
C PHE A 29 -3.46 -3.22 -9.43
N ALA A 30 -3.73 -2.19 -8.62
CA ALA A 30 -2.81 -1.73 -7.58
C ALA A 30 -2.58 -2.78 -6.49
N ASN A 31 -3.62 -3.53 -6.10
CA ASN A 31 -3.52 -4.64 -5.15
C ASN A 31 -2.60 -5.75 -5.67
N ILE A 32 -2.81 -6.19 -6.91
CA ILE A 32 -2.07 -7.33 -7.50
C ILE A 32 -0.61 -6.94 -7.75
N THR A 33 -0.39 -5.78 -8.36
CA THR A 33 0.94 -5.39 -8.86
C THR A 33 1.80 -4.68 -7.82
N GLY A 34 1.18 -3.94 -6.89
CA GLY A 34 1.89 -3.14 -5.89
C GLY A 34 1.78 -3.72 -4.49
N TYR A 35 0.59 -3.65 -3.91
CA TYR A 35 0.42 -3.94 -2.48
C TYR A 35 0.75 -5.39 -2.12
N SER A 36 0.43 -6.36 -2.98
CA SER A 36 0.79 -7.77 -2.77
C SER A 36 2.30 -7.98 -2.76
N VAL A 37 3.03 -7.32 -3.67
CA VAL A 37 4.50 -7.43 -3.76
C VAL A 37 5.16 -6.80 -2.55
N ILE A 38 4.77 -5.58 -2.17
CA ILE A 38 5.31 -4.89 -0.99
C ILE A 38 5.02 -5.68 0.29
N SER A 39 3.79 -6.18 0.45
CA SER A 39 3.40 -7.00 1.60
C SER A 39 4.19 -8.31 1.63
N GLY A 40 4.35 -8.99 0.50
CA GLY A 40 5.14 -10.22 0.37
C GLY A 40 6.61 -10.03 0.77
N LEU A 41 7.25 -8.99 0.26
CA LEU A 41 8.63 -8.64 0.61
C LEU A 41 8.76 -8.26 2.09
N ALA A 42 7.78 -7.52 2.62
CA ALA A 42 7.76 -7.15 4.03
C ALA A 42 7.62 -8.38 4.96
N MET A 43 6.76 -9.35 4.61
CA MET A 43 6.59 -10.59 5.39
C MET A 43 7.88 -11.41 5.46
N GLY A 44 8.73 -11.37 4.42
CA GLY A 44 10.06 -11.99 4.46
C GLY A 44 10.98 -11.44 5.56
N MET A 45 10.72 -10.23 6.06
CA MET A 45 11.48 -9.60 7.13
C MET A 45 11.11 -10.12 8.52
N GLU A 46 9.86 -10.57 8.76
CA GLU A 46 9.40 -11.07 10.06
C GLU A 46 10.33 -12.15 10.66
N PRO A 47 10.70 -13.24 9.94
CA PRO A 47 11.58 -14.26 10.50
C PRO A 47 13.01 -13.74 10.76
N ILE A 48 13.49 -12.76 10.00
CA ILE A 48 14.82 -12.16 10.20
C ILE A 48 14.81 -11.29 11.46
N CYS A 49 13.79 -10.45 11.62
CA CYS A 49 13.61 -9.65 12.82
C CYS A 49 13.41 -10.52 14.06
N GLY A 50 12.64 -11.62 13.97
CA GLY A 50 12.43 -12.55 15.07
C GLY A 50 13.73 -13.23 15.53
N GLN A 51 14.54 -13.70 14.59
CA GLN A 51 15.84 -14.32 14.88
C GLN A 51 16.84 -13.33 15.48
N THR A 52 16.97 -12.14 14.88
CA THR A 52 17.93 -11.12 15.35
C THR A 52 17.53 -10.51 16.69
N TYR A 53 16.22 -10.38 16.96
CA TYR A 53 15.69 -10.01 18.27
C TYR A 53 15.96 -11.09 19.33
N GLY A 54 15.68 -12.36 19.02
CA GLY A 54 15.98 -13.49 19.91
C GLY A 54 17.47 -13.62 20.24
N ALA A 55 18.34 -13.33 19.28
CA ALA A 55 19.80 -13.28 19.45
C ALA A 55 20.31 -12.01 20.17
N LYS A 56 19.42 -11.10 20.61
CA LYS A 56 19.74 -9.81 21.26
C LYS A 56 20.66 -8.89 20.43
N GLN A 57 20.64 -9.01 19.11
CA GLN A 57 21.47 -8.23 18.20
C GLN A 57 20.75 -6.95 17.71
N TRP A 58 20.57 -5.99 18.61
CA TRP A 58 19.86 -4.72 18.35
C TRP A 58 20.41 -3.93 17.16
N LYS A 59 21.73 -3.94 16.97
CA LYS A 59 22.40 -3.22 15.88
C LYS A 59 22.07 -3.84 14.51
N LEU A 60 21.96 -5.17 14.44
CA LEU A 60 21.60 -5.90 13.23
C LEU A 60 20.11 -5.76 12.90
N LEU A 61 19.27 -5.65 13.93
CA LEU A 61 17.83 -5.42 13.78
C LEU A 61 17.53 -4.09 13.08
N GLY A 62 18.17 -3.00 13.49
CA GLY A 62 18.04 -1.69 12.84
C GLY A 62 18.61 -1.67 11.42
N LEU A 63 19.75 -2.35 11.19
CA LEU A 63 20.34 -2.47 9.86
C LEU A 63 19.43 -3.25 8.90
N THR A 64 18.80 -4.32 9.38
CA THR A 64 17.82 -5.11 8.61
C THR A 64 16.64 -4.23 8.21
N LEU A 65 16.09 -3.43 9.15
CA LEU A 65 15.00 -2.50 8.86
C LEU A 65 15.35 -1.55 7.72
N GLN A 66 16.51 -0.89 7.80
CA GLN A 66 16.94 0.09 6.80
C GLN A 66 17.16 -0.58 5.43
N ARG A 67 17.75 -1.78 5.40
CA ARG A 67 17.92 -2.55 4.16
C ARG A 67 16.58 -2.94 3.54
N THR A 68 15.63 -3.39 4.35
CA THR A 68 14.28 -3.72 3.87
C THR A 68 13.56 -2.49 3.34
N MET A 69 13.62 -1.35 4.03
CA MET A 69 13.05 -0.09 3.55
C MET A 69 13.63 0.33 2.20
N LEU A 70 14.96 0.25 2.03
CA LEU A 70 15.62 0.56 0.75
C LEU A 70 15.20 -0.41 -0.36
N LEU A 71 15.08 -1.70 -0.05
CA LEU A 71 14.63 -2.71 -1.00
C LEU A 71 13.19 -2.44 -1.44
N LEU A 72 12.28 -2.19 -0.49
CA LEU A 72 10.88 -1.87 -0.78
C LEU A 72 10.73 -0.57 -1.58
N LEU A 73 11.51 0.47 -1.26
CA LEU A 73 11.55 1.71 -2.05
C LEU A 73 12.05 1.45 -3.48
N SER A 74 13.13 0.66 -3.62
CA SER A 74 13.67 0.28 -4.92
C SER A 74 12.68 -0.53 -5.75
N THR A 75 11.85 -1.36 -5.13
CA THR A 75 10.77 -2.11 -5.81
C THR A 75 9.56 -1.21 -6.12
N SER A 76 9.28 -0.18 -5.31
CA SER A 76 8.22 0.79 -5.54
C SER A 76 8.45 1.63 -6.81
N ILE A 77 9.70 1.93 -7.16
CA ILE A 77 10.07 2.71 -8.37
C ILE A 77 9.58 2.04 -9.67
N PRO A 78 9.94 0.77 -9.99
CA PRO A 78 9.47 0.11 -11.21
C PRO A 78 7.96 -0.13 -11.20
N ILE A 79 7.34 -0.36 -10.02
CA ILE A 79 5.87 -0.47 -9.90
C ILE A 79 5.21 0.86 -10.27
N SER A 80 5.70 1.97 -9.73
CA SER A 80 5.20 3.32 -10.06
C SER A 80 5.36 3.62 -11.54
N PHE A 81 6.48 3.22 -12.15
CA PHE A 81 6.68 3.38 -13.59
C PHE A 81 5.66 2.55 -14.38
N MET A 82 5.44 1.29 -14.00
CA MET A 82 4.43 0.43 -14.61
C MET A 82 3.01 1.03 -14.50
N TRP A 83 2.69 1.66 -13.38
CA TRP A 83 1.40 2.33 -13.17
C TRP A 83 1.20 3.55 -14.07
N LEU A 84 2.26 4.25 -14.47
CA LEU A 84 2.15 5.32 -15.47
C LEU A 84 1.74 4.79 -16.85
N TYR A 85 2.13 3.56 -17.19
CA TYR A 85 1.73 2.89 -18.43
C TYR A 85 0.40 2.13 -18.34
N MET A 86 -0.30 2.21 -17.20
CA MET A 86 -1.54 1.47 -16.95
C MET A 86 -2.62 1.72 -18.01
N LYS A 87 -2.79 2.96 -18.49
CA LYS A 87 -3.76 3.27 -19.55
C LYS A 87 -3.51 2.45 -20.82
N ARG A 88 -2.25 2.25 -21.19
CA ARG A 88 -1.87 1.50 -22.39
C ARG A 88 -2.12 0.00 -22.20
N ILE A 89 -1.92 -0.50 -20.98
CA ILE A 89 -2.22 -1.89 -20.57
C ILE A 89 -3.74 -2.14 -20.59
N LEU A 90 -4.56 -1.17 -20.18
CA LEU A 90 -6.02 -1.28 -20.24
C LEU A 90 -6.56 -1.18 -21.67
N LEU A 91 -5.96 -0.35 -22.52
CA LEU A 91 -6.38 -0.23 -23.92
C LEU A 91 -6.12 -1.50 -24.74
N TRP A 92 -5.17 -2.34 -24.31
CA TRP A 92 -4.81 -3.61 -24.98
C TRP A 92 -5.96 -4.63 -25.08
N PRO A 93 -6.70 -4.95 -24.00
CA PRO A 93 -7.88 -5.80 -24.07
C PRO A 93 -9.11 -5.15 -24.73
N GLY A 94 -8.99 -3.94 -25.29
CA GLY A 94 -10.10 -3.24 -25.97
C GLY A 94 -11.07 -2.53 -25.03
N GLN A 95 -10.65 -2.18 -23.81
CA GLN A 95 -11.47 -1.37 -22.89
C GLN A 95 -11.77 0.02 -23.45
N ASP A 96 -12.93 0.54 -23.06
CA ASP A 96 -13.40 1.87 -23.42
C ASP A 96 -12.41 2.95 -22.95
N HIS A 97 -12.13 3.94 -23.80
CA HIS A 97 -11.13 4.97 -23.53
C HIS A 97 -11.44 5.77 -22.27
N LYS A 98 -12.75 5.92 -21.97
CA LYS A 98 -13.23 6.60 -20.76
C LYS A 98 -12.87 5.83 -19.49
N ILE A 99 -13.08 4.51 -19.47
CA ILE A 99 -12.76 3.66 -18.32
C ILE A 99 -11.24 3.64 -18.08
N ALA A 100 -10.45 3.57 -19.16
CA ALA A 100 -8.99 3.61 -19.08
C ALA A 100 -8.46 4.94 -18.50
N LEU A 101 -9.09 6.07 -18.83
CA LEU A 101 -8.74 7.39 -18.26
C LEU A 101 -9.06 7.48 -16.77
N VAL A 102 -10.25 7.03 -16.37
CA VAL A 102 -10.64 7.03 -14.95
C VAL A 102 -9.69 6.15 -14.15
N ALA A 103 -9.46 4.91 -14.61
CA ALA A 103 -8.56 3.98 -13.95
C ALA A 103 -7.13 4.53 -13.80
N GLN A 104 -6.60 5.20 -14.83
CA GLN A 104 -5.29 5.84 -14.74
C GLN A 104 -5.25 6.98 -13.71
N THR A 105 -6.30 7.79 -13.63
CA THR A 105 -6.39 8.89 -12.66
C THR A 105 -6.37 8.35 -11.22
N PHE A 106 -7.14 7.29 -10.96
CA PHE A 106 -7.16 6.60 -9.67
C PHE A 106 -5.80 5.98 -9.30
N ILE A 107 -5.09 5.40 -10.25
CA ILE A 107 -3.81 4.75 -9.96
C ILE A 107 -2.71 5.78 -9.68
N ILE A 108 -2.73 6.93 -10.36
CA ILE A 108 -1.79 8.03 -10.09
C ILE A 108 -1.98 8.56 -8.67
N PHE A 109 -3.23 8.70 -8.21
CA PHE A 109 -3.54 9.05 -6.81
C PHE A 109 -3.07 7.99 -5.81
N SER A 110 -2.90 6.73 -6.23
CA SER A 110 -2.42 5.63 -5.39
C SER A 110 -0.89 5.57 -5.28
N ILE A 111 -0.14 6.20 -6.20
CA ILE A 111 1.34 6.24 -6.17
C ILE A 111 1.89 6.74 -4.82
N PRO A 112 1.48 7.91 -4.29
CA PRO A 112 2.00 8.37 -2.99
C PRO A 112 1.66 7.40 -1.86
N ASN A 113 0.50 6.73 -1.94
CA ASN A 113 0.12 5.70 -0.96
C ASN A 113 1.04 4.47 -1.04
N LEU A 114 1.47 4.06 -2.24
CA LEU A 114 2.44 2.97 -2.45
C LEU A 114 3.77 3.26 -1.73
N PHE A 115 4.34 4.45 -1.93
CA PHE A 115 5.57 4.87 -1.27
C PHE A 115 5.41 4.92 0.25
N LEU A 116 4.29 5.44 0.74
CA LEU A 116 4.01 5.47 2.17
C LEU A 116 3.93 4.05 2.75
N LEU A 117 3.25 3.12 2.07
CA LEU A 117 3.16 1.72 2.49
C LEU A 117 4.54 1.06 2.53
N SER A 118 5.39 1.35 1.54
CA SER A 118 6.75 0.80 1.43
C SER A 118 7.63 1.12 2.65
N LEU A 119 7.39 2.27 3.29
CA LEU A 119 8.07 2.68 4.54
C LEU A 119 7.33 2.17 5.78
N LEU A 120 6.00 2.25 5.78
CA LEU A 120 5.18 1.96 6.96
C LEU A 120 5.10 0.46 7.27
N HIS A 121 5.09 -0.42 6.26
CA HIS A 121 5.08 -1.88 6.45
C HIS A 121 6.28 -2.40 7.24
N PRO A 122 7.53 -2.17 6.82
CA PRO A 122 8.69 -2.67 7.54
C PRO A 122 8.81 -2.00 8.92
N LEU A 123 8.45 -0.72 9.05
CA LEU A 123 8.40 -0.05 10.36
C LEU A 123 7.41 -0.73 11.33
N ARG A 124 6.21 -1.08 10.85
CA ARG A 124 5.20 -1.81 11.64
C ARG A 124 5.71 -3.18 12.08
N ILE A 125 6.34 -3.93 11.18
CA ILE A 125 6.90 -5.25 11.49
C ILE A 125 8.00 -5.12 12.54
N TYR A 126 8.90 -4.16 12.39
CA TYR A 126 9.96 -3.90 13.36
C TYR A 126 9.41 -3.61 14.77
N LEU A 127 8.44 -2.70 14.87
CA LEU A 127 7.79 -2.37 16.15
C LEU A 127 7.04 -3.57 16.75
N ARG A 128 6.34 -4.35 15.91
CA ARG A 128 5.62 -5.56 16.32
C ARG A 128 6.58 -6.62 16.87
N THR A 129 7.74 -6.81 16.25
CA THR A 129 8.72 -7.83 16.64
C THR A 129 9.39 -7.49 17.98
N GLN A 130 9.49 -6.21 18.33
CA GLN A 130 10.01 -5.75 19.62
C GLN A 130 8.99 -5.81 20.76
N SER A 131 7.76 -6.29 20.51
CA SER A 131 6.64 -6.26 21.46
C SER A 131 6.28 -4.84 21.93
N ILE A 132 6.71 -3.79 21.21
CA ILE A 132 6.37 -2.39 21.49
C ILE A 132 5.09 -2.06 20.70
N THR A 133 3.95 -2.52 21.21
CA THR A 133 2.61 -2.26 20.63
C THR A 133 2.02 -0.90 21.00
N LEU A 134 2.64 -0.17 21.95
CA LEU A 134 2.17 1.12 22.46
C LEU A 134 1.94 2.21 21.39
N PRO A 135 2.86 2.50 20.45
CA PRO A 135 2.64 3.55 19.46
C PRO A 135 1.57 3.16 18.43
N LEU A 136 1.45 1.87 18.08
CA LEU A 136 0.39 1.36 17.20
C LEU A 136 -0.99 1.43 17.88
N ALA A 137 -1.07 1.18 19.18
CA ALA A 137 -2.29 1.32 19.98
C ALA A 137 -2.70 2.79 20.19
N TYR A 138 -1.75 3.71 20.32
CA TYR A 138 -2.04 5.15 20.38
C TYR A 138 -2.51 5.69 19.02
N CYS A 139 -1.85 5.35 17.91
CA CYS A 139 -2.30 5.77 16.58
C CYS A 139 -3.67 5.20 16.21
N THR A 140 -4.00 3.97 16.62
CA THR A 140 -5.35 3.42 16.41
C THR A 140 -6.39 4.07 17.34
N LYS A 141 -6.04 4.41 18.58
CA LYS A 141 -6.92 5.16 19.49
C LYS A 141 -7.23 6.57 18.97
N GLU A 142 -6.23 7.32 18.52
CA GLU A 142 -6.44 8.68 17.99
C GLU A 142 -7.22 8.65 16.67
N ALA A 143 -6.93 7.68 15.79
CA ALA A 143 -7.72 7.48 14.57
C ALA A 143 -9.18 7.07 14.85
N MET A 144 -9.44 6.36 15.94
CA MET A 144 -10.81 6.01 16.37
C MET A 144 -11.55 7.24 16.94
N LYS A 145 -10.82 8.15 17.60
CA LYS A 145 -11.37 9.39 18.18
C LYS A 145 -11.79 10.41 17.12
N MET A 146 -11.08 10.48 15.99
CA MET A 146 -11.41 11.36 14.86
C MET A 146 -12.57 10.87 13.99
N ILE A 147 -13.11 9.68 14.28
CA ILE A 147 -14.29 9.09 13.60
C ILE A 147 -15.58 9.37 14.39
N TYR A 148 -15.49 9.86 15.62
CA TYR A 148 -16.64 10.12 16.51
C TYR A 148 -16.98 11.62 16.67
N ILE A 149 -16.37 12.49 15.88
CA ILE A 149 -16.67 13.93 15.73
C ILE A 149 -17.00 14.17 14.26
#